data_AF-A0A9W9ZXZ3-F1
#
_entry.id   AF-A0A9W9ZXZ3-F1
#
_cell.length_a   1.000
_cell.length_b   1.000
_cell.length_c   1.000
_cell.angle_alpha   90.00
_cell.angle_beta   90.00
_cell.angle_gamma   90.00
#
_symmetry.space_group_name_H-M   'P 1'
#
loop_
_entity.id
_entity.type
_entity.pdbx_description
1 polymer ?
#
loop_
_entity_poly.entity_id
_entity_poly.type
_entity_poly.pdbx_seq_one_letter_code
_entity_poly.pdbx_strand_id
1 'polypeptide(L)'
;MDAEYDRLESEPGQKENPKKNANIFSILSFWWVGELLGIGNKRPLENEDLFPLLDEDKTQTSTEKLQRTWNEGKASCSSNKGGNGYRLLKALIRAFPYTDYMVILGMTLLGGICNVLQPVFLSLLLLELMTSSGEESWWAYIYAAGICLSSFARAITTHQWNYQAKLMALRWKSATIGIIYKKALKDAKHIVVMKEGSILAKGDFSLLLTSGVDLNGIDKHAVRTVTVQTEKSLIEDRVVNEGNPEEEFKRLEIAEEDRVIGYISWKMYWHYMQAGMCTIVAVAMDHSYSLIGGFFI
;
A
#
# COMPACT_ATOMS: atom_id res chain seq x y z
N MET A 1 7.68 -2.36 -32.24
CA MET A 1 8.93 -1.61 -32.09
C MET A 1 8.97 -1.13 -30.66
N ASP A 2 9.85 -1.74 -29.89
CA ASP A 2 10.06 -1.46 -28.48
C ASP A 2 10.64 -0.04 -28.40
N ALA A 3 9.86 0.88 -27.85
CA ALA A 3 10.36 2.21 -27.53
C ALA A 3 11.37 2.03 -26.40
N GLU A 4 12.65 1.97 -26.76
CA GLU A 4 13.76 1.97 -25.82
C GLU A 4 13.79 3.35 -25.15
N TYR A 5 13.39 3.36 -23.88
CA TYR A 5 13.42 4.56 -23.06
C TYR A 5 14.86 4.76 -22.58
N ASP A 6 15.50 5.84 -23.03
CA ASP A 6 16.73 6.30 -22.43
C ASP A 6 16.46 6.64 -20.96
N ARG A 7 17.18 5.97 -20.05
CA ARG A 7 17.19 6.36 -18.64
C ARG A 7 17.65 7.80 -18.58
N LEU A 8 16.81 8.69 -18.04
CA LEU A 8 17.28 9.96 -17.51
C LEU A 8 18.30 9.61 -16.43
N GLU A 9 19.59 9.72 -16.78
CA GLU A 9 20.66 9.66 -15.81
C GLU A 9 20.33 10.67 -14.72
N SER A 10 20.40 10.23 -13.46
CA SER A 10 20.20 11.09 -12.30
C SER A 10 21.04 12.35 -12.47
N GLU A 11 20.43 13.53 -12.33
CA GLU A 11 21.18 14.78 -12.48
C GLU A 11 22.42 14.75 -11.55
N PRO A 12 23.60 15.17 -12.05
CA PRO A 12 24.83 15.08 -11.28
C PRO A 12 24.69 15.90 -10.00
N GLY A 13 24.53 15.21 -8.87
CA GLY A 13 24.26 15.82 -7.55
C GLY A 13 23.04 15.27 -6.80
N GLN A 14 22.29 14.32 -7.37
CA GLN A 14 21.12 13.75 -6.68
C GLN A 14 21.51 12.93 -5.43
N LYS A 15 21.00 13.33 -4.25
CA LYS A 15 21.23 12.63 -2.97
C LYS A 15 20.81 11.17 -3.08
N GLU A 16 21.70 10.23 -2.75
CA GLU A 16 21.32 8.81 -2.71
C GLU A 16 20.36 8.53 -1.54
N ASN A 17 19.47 7.55 -1.71
CA ASN A 17 18.56 7.17 -0.64
C ASN A 17 19.32 6.47 0.50
N PRO A 18 19.27 6.97 1.75
CA PRO A 18 20.04 6.43 2.87
C PRO A 18 19.67 4.98 3.21
N LYS A 19 18.47 4.51 2.82
CA LYS A 19 18.07 3.10 2.98
C LYS A 19 18.94 2.15 2.16
N LYS A 20 19.51 2.59 1.03
CA LYS A 20 20.37 1.76 0.15
C LYS A 20 21.66 1.33 0.85
N ASN A 21 22.26 2.24 1.62
CA ASN A 21 23.53 2.05 2.31
C ASN A 21 23.35 1.72 3.81
N ALA A 22 22.10 1.55 4.27
CA ALA A 22 21.79 1.29 5.67
C ALA A 22 22.10 -0.16 6.07
N ASN A 23 22.73 -0.33 7.23
CA ASN A 23 22.90 -1.65 7.85
C ASN A 23 21.53 -2.22 8.29
N ILE A 24 21.43 -3.54 8.42
CA ILE A 24 20.20 -4.27 8.81
C ILE A 24 19.61 -3.71 10.11
N PHE A 25 20.46 -3.39 11.10
CA PHE A 25 20.01 -2.77 12.35
C PHE A 25 19.40 -1.38 12.13
N SER A 26 19.98 -0.57 11.24
CA SER A 26 19.45 0.75 10.89
C SER A 26 18.12 0.65 10.14
N ILE A 27 17.97 -0.37 9.29
CA ILE A 27 16.70 -0.67 8.61
C ILE A 27 15.64 -1.09 9.63
N LEU A 28 16.00 -1.95 10.59
CA LEU A 28 15.09 -2.46 11.62
C LEU A 28 14.63 -1.37 12.60
N SER A 29 15.52 -0.47 12.98
CA SER A 29 15.22 0.64 13.91
C SER A 29 14.75 1.92 13.21
N PHE A 30 14.62 1.91 11.88
CA PHE A 30 14.31 3.09 11.06
C PHE A 30 15.28 4.27 11.24
N TRP A 31 16.51 3.99 11.70
CA TRP A 31 17.50 5.03 11.98
C TRP A 31 17.89 5.82 10.74
N TRP A 32 17.83 5.20 9.56
CA TRP A 32 18.10 5.82 8.26
C TRP A 32 17.18 7.02 7.94
N VAL A 33 16.02 7.15 8.58
CA VAL A 33 15.10 8.30 8.42
C VAL A 33 15.49 9.47 9.33
N GLY A 34 16.37 9.24 10.31
CA GLY A 34 16.69 10.23 11.36
C GLY A 34 17.22 11.56 10.83
N GLU A 35 17.97 11.56 9.73
CA GLU A 35 18.46 12.79 9.10
C GLU A 35 17.30 13.66 8.59
N LEU A 36 16.32 13.05 7.92
CA LEU A 36 15.14 13.75 7.40
C LEU A 36 14.28 14.32 8.54
N LEU A 37 14.08 13.54 9.60
CA LEU A 37 13.34 14.00 10.78
C LEU A 37 14.07 15.14 11.50
N GLY A 38 15.40 15.09 11.55
CA GLY A 38 16.24 16.15 12.11
C GLY A 38 16.11 17.48 11.34
N ILE A 39 16.00 17.42 10.01
CA ILE A 39 15.74 18.60 9.17
C ILE A 39 14.32 19.12 9.43
N GLY A 40 13.32 18.23 9.41
CA GLY A 40 11.92 18.59 9.66
C GLY A 40 11.66 19.19 11.05
N ASN A 41 12.47 18.84 12.05
CA ASN A 41 12.41 19.43 13.38
C ASN A 41 12.95 20.87 13.44
N LYS A 42 13.84 21.25 12.51
CA LYS A 42 14.47 22.58 12.46
C LYS A 42 13.73 23.54 11.53
N ARG A 43 13.21 23.04 10.41
CA ARG A 43 12.50 23.81 9.40
C ARG A 43 11.42 22.95 8.71
N PRO A 44 10.37 23.57 8.14
CA PRO A 44 9.44 22.86 7.26
C PRO A 44 10.18 22.19 6.09
N LEU A 45 9.77 20.96 5.74
CA LEU A 45 10.41 20.18 4.69
C LEU A 45 10.07 20.73 3.30
N GLU A 46 11.08 20.84 2.45
CA GLU A 46 10.93 21.22 1.04
C GLU A 46 11.16 20.00 0.12
N ASN A 47 10.69 20.07 -1.13
CA ASN A 47 10.82 18.97 -2.10
C ASN A 47 12.29 18.56 -2.37
N GLU A 48 13.23 19.47 -2.15
CA GLU A 48 14.67 19.28 -2.35
C GLU A 48 15.34 18.51 -1.19
N ASP A 49 14.68 18.44 -0.03
CA ASP A 49 15.14 17.66 1.12
C ASP A 49 14.75 16.18 1.00
N LEU A 50 13.75 15.86 0.17
CA LEU A 50 13.27 14.50 0.01
C LEU A 50 14.25 13.65 -0.79
N PHE A 51 14.54 12.46 -0.25
CA PHE A 51 15.37 11.48 -0.95
C PHE A 51 14.63 10.88 -2.14
N PRO A 52 15.33 10.59 -3.25
CA PRO A 52 14.73 9.89 -4.37
C PRO A 52 14.27 8.49 -3.95
N LEU A 53 13.21 8.03 -4.61
CA LEU A 53 12.70 6.66 -4.46
C LEU A 53 13.76 5.65 -4.86
N LEU A 54 13.79 4.51 -4.16
CA LEU A 54 14.57 3.35 -4.58
C LEU A 54 14.13 2.90 -5.98
N ASP A 55 15.07 2.42 -6.80
CA ASP A 55 14.75 1.99 -8.17
C ASP A 55 13.69 0.89 -8.23
N GLU A 56 13.62 0.06 -7.18
CA GLU A 56 12.60 -0.97 -7.01
C GLU A 56 11.19 -0.41 -6.76
N ASP A 57 11.11 0.76 -6.12
CA ASP A 57 9.87 1.40 -5.69
C ASP A 57 9.31 2.36 -6.75
N LYS A 58 10.07 2.63 -7.82
CA LYS A 58 9.63 3.47 -8.93
C LYS A 58 8.43 2.84 -9.66
N THR A 59 7.47 3.69 -10.04
CA THR A 59 6.26 3.28 -10.75
C THR A 59 6.57 2.61 -12.09
N GLN A 60 7.60 3.07 -12.81
CA GLN A 60 8.04 2.48 -14.06
C GLN A 60 8.43 1.00 -13.86
N THR A 61 9.38 0.74 -12.96
CA THR A 61 9.86 -0.61 -12.63
C THR A 61 8.71 -1.53 -12.21
N SER A 62 7.82 -1.05 -11.34
CA SER A 62 6.66 -1.83 -10.87
C SER A 62 5.65 -2.14 -11.98
N THR A 63 5.39 -1.18 -12.86
CA THR A 63 4.49 -1.33 -14.01
C THR A 63 5.06 -2.29 -15.05
N GLU A 64 6.36 -2.19 -15.35
CA GLU A 64 7.05 -3.07 -16.30
C GLU A 64 7.09 -4.52 -15.82
N LYS A 65 7.41 -4.75 -14.54
CA LYS A 65 7.37 -6.09 -13.92
C LYS A 65 5.98 -6.71 -14.05
N LEU A 66 4.93 -5.96 -13.72
CA LEU A 66 3.55 -6.43 -13.83
C LEU A 66 3.15 -6.70 -15.28
N GLN A 67 3.56 -5.83 -16.21
CA GLN A 67 3.23 -5.98 -17.62
C GLN A 67 3.92 -7.21 -18.23
N ARG A 68 5.16 -7.49 -17.82
CA ARG A 68 5.90 -8.68 -18.22
C ARG A 68 5.19 -9.96 -17.74
N THR A 69 4.88 -10.06 -16.45
CA THR A 69 4.20 -11.26 -15.92
C THR A 69 2.79 -11.45 -16.46
N TRP A 70 2.09 -10.36 -16.75
CA TRP A 70 0.78 -10.40 -17.41
C TRP A 70 0.87 -10.93 -18.85
N ASN A 71 1.88 -10.49 -19.62
CA ASN A 71 2.09 -10.96 -20.99
C ASN A 71 2.54 -12.43 -21.04
N GLU A 72 3.44 -12.83 -20.14
CA GLU A 72 3.82 -14.24 -19.96
C GLU A 72 2.60 -15.10 -19.62
N GLY A 73 1.74 -14.63 -18.70
CA GLY A 73 0.49 -15.30 -18.34
C GLY A 73 -0.54 -15.37 -19.48
N LYS A 74 -0.51 -14.44 -20.45
CA LYS A 74 -1.33 -14.55 -21.67
C LYS A 74 -0.76 -15.58 -22.64
N ALA A 75 0.55 -15.58 -22.86
CA ALA A 75 1.22 -16.50 -23.79
C ALA A 75 1.07 -17.98 -23.34
N SER A 76 1.20 -18.26 -22.04
CA SER A 76 1.04 -19.62 -21.50
C SER A 76 -0.40 -20.13 -21.43
N CYS A 77 -1.41 -19.27 -21.64
CA CYS A 77 -2.84 -19.60 -21.43
C CYS A 77 -3.70 -19.61 -22.70
N SER A 78 -3.11 -19.69 -23.90
CA SER A 78 -3.87 -19.86 -25.16
C SER A 78 -4.73 -21.13 -25.21
N SER A 79 -4.70 -22.00 -24.19
CA SER A 79 -5.37 -23.30 -24.16
C SER A 79 -6.54 -23.44 -23.15
N ASN A 80 -6.71 -22.55 -22.15
CA ASN A 80 -7.73 -22.77 -21.10
C ASN A 80 -8.70 -21.59 -20.91
N LYS A 81 -9.96 -21.79 -21.34
CA LYS A 81 -11.09 -20.87 -21.16
C LYS A 81 -11.68 -21.08 -19.76
N GLY A 82 -11.48 -20.16 -18.82
CA GLY A 82 -12.24 -20.18 -17.56
C GLY A 82 -11.72 -19.27 -16.46
N GLY A 83 -12.43 -18.15 -16.23
CA GLY A 83 -12.33 -17.32 -15.01
C GLY A 83 -11.51 -16.04 -15.17
N ASN A 84 -12.20 -14.89 -15.23
CA ASN A 84 -11.62 -13.62 -15.69
C ASN A 84 -11.12 -12.68 -14.56
N GLY A 85 -11.46 -12.94 -13.28
CA GLY A 85 -11.13 -12.03 -12.17
C GLY A 85 -9.76 -12.25 -11.49
N TYR A 86 -9.34 -13.51 -11.30
CA TYR A 86 -8.10 -13.83 -10.57
C TYR A 86 -6.82 -13.69 -11.43
N ARG A 87 -6.96 -13.39 -12.72
CA ARG A 87 -5.83 -13.36 -13.67
C ARG A 87 -4.88 -12.20 -13.39
N LEU A 88 -5.42 -11.02 -13.10
CA LEU A 88 -4.61 -9.84 -12.82
C LEU A 88 -3.93 -9.96 -11.45
N LEU A 89 -4.69 -10.39 -10.44
CA LEU A 89 -4.15 -10.61 -9.09
C LEU A 89 -3.04 -11.68 -9.10
N LYS A 90 -3.22 -12.76 -9.86
CA LYS A 90 -2.18 -13.80 -10.02
C LYS A 90 -0.92 -13.25 -10.71
N ALA A 91 -1.07 -12.44 -11.75
CA ALA A 91 0.06 -11.79 -12.41
C ALA A 91 0.75 -10.77 -11.47
N LEU A 92 -0.03 -10.07 -10.64
CA LEU A 92 0.44 -9.12 -9.65
C LEU A 92 1.28 -9.78 -8.56
N ILE A 93 0.77 -10.85 -7.96
CA ILE A 93 1.51 -11.59 -6.93
C ILE A 93 2.83 -12.12 -7.50
N ARG A 94 2.82 -12.62 -8.73
CA ARG A 94 4.01 -13.14 -9.43
C ARG A 94 4.99 -12.06 -9.89
N ALA A 95 4.56 -10.80 -10.04
CA ALA A 95 5.40 -9.70 -10.53
C ALA A 95 6.47 -9.25 -9.53
N PHE A 96 6.22 -9.47 -8.24
CA PHE A 96 7.11 -9.06 -7.15
C PHE A 96 7.92 -10.24 -6.62
N PRO A 97 9.16 -10.00 -6.14
CA PRO A 97 10.07 -11.07 -5.77
C PRO A 97 9.55 -11.85 -4.55
N TYR A 98 9.77 -13.16 -4.55
CA TYR A 98 9.38 -14.04 -3.44
C TYR A 98 10.06 -13.68 -2.12
N THR A 99 11.22 -13.01 -2.17
CA THR A 99 11.96 -12.54 -0.98
C THR A 99 11.13 -11.64 -0.08
N ASP A 100 10.37 -10.70 -0.67
CA ASP A 100 9.58 -9.74 0.11
C ASP A 100 8.43 -10.43 0.85
N TYR A 101 7.80 -11.41 0.20
CA TYR A 101 6.74 -12.22 0.81
C TYR A 101 7.30 -13.10 1.93
N MET A 102 8.49 -13.67 1.76
CA MET A 102 9.15 -14.47 2.80
C MET A 102 9.49 -13.63 4.03
N VAL A 103 9.92 -12.37 3.85
CA VAL A 103 10.16 -11.45 4.97
C VAL A 103 8.86 -11.13 5.72
N ILE A 104 7.77 -10.81 5.01
CA ILE A 104 6.47 -10.53 5.63
C ILE A 104 5.95 -11.76 6.38
N LEU A 105 6.06 -12.95 5.78
CA LEU A 105 5.67 -14.20 6.41
C LEU A 105 6.50 -14.48 7.67
N GLY A 106 7.82 -14.33 7.58
CA GLY A 106 8.74 -14.54 8.72
C GLY A 106 8.43 -13.62 9.89
N MET A 107 8.19 -12.32 9.63
CA MET A 107 7.77 -11.37 10.66
C MET A 107 6.41 -11.73 11.26
N THR A 108 5.47 -12.22 10.45
CA THR A 108 4.15 -12.64 10.94
C THR A 108 4.27 -13.85 11.89
N LEU A 109 5.09 -14.83 11.53
CA LEU A 109 5.37 -16.01 12.37
C LEU A 109 6.06 -15.62 13.68
N LEU A 110 7.08 -14.77 13.62
CA LEU A 110 7.79 -14.28 14.81
C LEU A 110 6.84 -13.52 15.76
N GLY A 111 5.99 -12.65 15.22
CA GLY A 111 4.98 -11.94 16.01
C GLY A 111 3.98 -12.90 16.67
N GLY A 112 3.58 -13.96 15.94
CA GLY A 112 2.75 -15.04 16.48
C GLY A 112 3.41 -15.77 17.65
N ILE A 113 4.69 -16.11 17.53
CA ILE A 113 5.47 -16.73 18.61
C ILE A 113 5.50 -15.82 19.84
N CYS A 114 5.79 -14.52 19.66
CA CYS A 114 5.80 -13.57 20.77
C CYS A 114 4.43 -13.44 21.46
N ASN A 115 3.33 -13.51 20.72
CA ASN A 115 1.97 -13.50 21.29
C ASN A 115 1.67 -14.72 22.16
N VAL A 116 2.20 -15.90 21.82
CA VAL A 116 2.04 -17.11 22.64
C VAL A 116 2.99 -17.10 23.84
N LEU A 117 4.20 -16.57 23.69
CA LEU A 117 5.16 -16.48 24.78
C LEU A 117 4.69 -15.59 25.94
N GLN A 118 3.95 -14.52 25.67
CA GLN A 118 3.46 -13.61 26.71
C GLN A 118 2.61 -14.31 27.79
N PRO A 119 1.50 -15.00 27.47
CA PRO A 119 0.71 -15.72 28.47
C PRO A 119 1.46 -16.90 29.09
N VAL A 120 2.41 -17.53 28.38
CA VAL A 120 3.23 -18.62 28.91
C VAL A 120 4.19 -18.11 29.98
N PHE A 121 4.94 -17.03 29.73
CA PHE A 121 5.80 -16.46 30.77
C PHE A 121 4.99 -15.90 31.94
N LEU A 122 3.82 -15.32 31.67
CA LEU A 122 2.92 -14.86 32.73
C LEU A 122 2.41 -16.01 33.60
N SER A 123 2.04 -17.15 33.01
CA SER A 123 1.54 -18.30 33.78
C SER A 123 2.63 -18.96 34.61
N LEU A 124 3.85 -19.06 34.07
CA LEU A 124 5.03 -19.55 34.80
C LEU A 124 5.42 -18.62 35.96
N LEU A 125 5.37 -17.30 35.73
CA LEU A 125 5.59 -16.32 36.78
C LEU A 125 4.53 -16.45 37.88
N LEU A 126 3.25 -16.56 37.53
CA LEU A 126 2.16 -16.72 38.50
C LEU A 126 2.30 -18.01 39.30
N LEU A 127 2.68 -19.12 38.65
CA LEU A 127 2.93 -20.41 39.31
C LEU A 127 4.05 -20.28 40.36
N GLU A 128 5.18 -19.67 39.99
CA GLU A 128 6.31 -19.46 40.90
C GLU A 128 5.90 -18.60 42.10
N LEU A 129 5.12 -17.54 41.89
CA LEU A 129 4.61 -16.69 42.97
C LEU A 129 3.64 -17.41 43.91
N MET A 130 2.87 -18.39 43.41
CA MET A 130 1.97 -19.19 44.24
C MET A 130 2.70 -20.31 45.01
N THR A 131 3.80 -20.85 44.46
CA THR A 131 4.55 -21.96 45.06
C THR A 131 5.66 -21.48 46.02
N SER A 132 6.40 -20.44 45.67
CA SER A 132 7.50 -19.88 46.47
C SER A 132 7.00 -18.78 47.41
N SER A 133 6.30 -19.19 48.47
CA SER A 133 5.75 -18.28 49.50
C SER A 133 6.81 -17.85 50.55
N GLY A 134 8.03 -17.53 50.11
CA GLY A 134 9.06 -16.97 51.01
C GLY A 134 10.53 -17.08 50.59
N GLU A 135 10.87 -17.81 49.53
CA GLU A 135 12.25 -17.91 49.02
C GLU A 135 12.47 -17.04 47.78
N GLU A 136 13.58 -16.29 47.75
CA GLU A 136 13.98 -15.47 46.60
C GLU A 136 14.46 -16.38 45.45
N SER A 137 13.55 -16.65 44.50
CA SER A 137 13.84 -17.47 43.32
C SER A 137 14.24 -16.59 42.12
N TRP A 138 15.47 -16.77 41.63
CA TRP A 138 15.98 -16.03 40.45
C TRP A 138 15.18 -16.32 39.16
N TRP A 139 14.45 -17.45 39.11
CA TRP A 139 13.58 -17.82 38.00
C TRP A 139 12.45 -16.81 37.76
N ALA A 140 11.90 -16.22 38.82
CA ALA A 140 10.86 -15.19 38.70
C ALA A 140 11.36 -13.97 37.92
N TYR A 141 12.62 -13.56 38.13
CA TYR A 141 13.25 -12.47 37.37
C TYR A 141 13.44 -12.84 35.89
N ILE A 142 13.79 -14.09 35.57
CA ILE A 142 13.89 -14.55 34.18
C ILE A 142 12.52 -14.48 33.50
N TYR A 143 11.46 -14.97 34.16
CA TYR A 143 10.12 -14.94 33.59
C TYR A 143 9.63 -13.51 33.37
N ALA A 144 9.85 -12.61 34.33
CA ALA A 144 9.55 -11.18 34.16
C ALA A 144 10.35 -10.55 33.01
N ALA A 145 11.65 -10.83 32.91
CA ALA A 145 12.48 -10.38 31.80
C ALA A 145 11.99 -10.95 30.44
N GLY A 146 11.52 -12.20 30.42
CA GLY A 146 10.91 -12.84 29.26
C GLY A 146 9.62 -12.14 28.79
N ILE A 147 8.76 -11.71 29.72
CA ILE A 147 7.57 -10.89 29.41
C ILE A 147 7.98 -9.56 28.76
N CYS A 148 8.97 -8.87 29.35
CA CYS A 148 9.46 -7.60 28.80
C CYS A 148 10.08 -7.78 27.41
N LEU A 149 10.95 -8.77 27.24
CA LEU A 149 11.65 -9.03 25.99
C LEU A 149 10.70 -9.46 24.87
N SER A 150 9.76 -10.36 25.17
CA SER A 150 8.73 -10.79 24.21
C SER A 150 7.82 -9.63 23.78
N SER A 151 7.49 -8.73 24.70
CA SER A 151 6.70 -7.53 24.40
C SER A 151 7.45 -6.55 23.49
N PHE A 152 8.74 -6.33 23.76
CA PHE A 152 9.59 -5.47 22.93
C PHE A 152 9.81 -6.06 21.53
N ALA A 153 10.10 -7.35 21.43
CA ALA A 153 10.24 -8.06 20.17
C ALA A 153 8.94 -8.00 19.34
N ARG A 154 7.77 -8.15 19.99
CA ARG A 154 6.47 -8.01 19.35
C ARG A 154 6.29 -6.61 18.77
N ALA A 155 6.61 -5.56 19.53
CA ALA A 155 6.48 -4.18 19.07
C ALA A 155 7.32 -3.93 17.80
N ILE A 156 8.61 -4.32 17.81
CA ILE A 156 9.49 -4.19 16.64
C ILE A 156 8.89 -4.93 15.44
N THR A 157 8.47 -6.18 15.64
CA THR A 157 7.90 -7.02 14.59
C THR A 157 6.64 -6.41 13.99
N THR A 158 5.73 -5.86 14.81
CA THR A 158 4.52 -5.19 14.33
C THR A 158 4.84 -3.94 13.51
N HIS A 159 5.81 -3.13 13.94
CA HIS A 159 6.23 -1.95 13.17
C HIS A 159 6.85 -2.33 11.82
N GLN A 160 7.74 -3.32 11.83
CA GLN A 160 8.38 -3.81 10.60
C GLN A 160 7.37 -4.43 9.64
N TRP A 161 6.44 -5.23 10.15
CA TRP A 161 5.36 -5.80 9.35
C TRP A 161 4.50 -4.70 8.71
N ASN A 162 4.08 -3.69 9.49
CA ASN A 162 3.29 -2.58 8.97
C ASN A 162 4.03 -1.81 7.87
N TYR A 163 5.32 -1.55 8.04
CA TYR A 163 6.13 -0.89 7.03
C TYR A 163 6.21 -1.70 5.73
N GLN A 164 6.56 -2.99 5.83
CA GLN A 164 6.69 -3.85 4.65
C GLN A 164 5.36 -4.08 3.93
N ALA A 165 4.27 -4.27 4.68
CA ALA A 165 2.92 -4.43 4.13
C ALA A 165 2.48 -3.16 3.37
N LYS A 166 2.71 -1.97 3.94
CA LYS A 166 2.40 -0.70 3.28
C LYS A 166 3.25 -0.47 2.03
N LEU A 167 4.55 -0.78 2.10
CA LEU A 167 5.44 -0.66 0.95
C LEU A 167 5.00 -1.57 -0.20
N MET A 168 4.64 -2.83 0.10
CA MET A 168 4.11 -3.76 -0.89
C MET A 168 2.79 -3.26 -1.49
N ALA A 169 1.88 -2.74 -0.65
CA ALA A 169 0.61 -2.18 -1.11
C ALA A 169 0.82 -0.98 -2.07
N LEU A 170 1.81 -0.11 -1.79
CA LEU A 170 2.17 1.00 -2.66
C LEU A 170 2.72 0.51 -4.00
N ARG A 171 3.62 -0.48 -3.99
CA ARG A 171 4.14 -1.12 -5.20
C ARG A 171 3.01 -1.71 -6.04
N TRP A 172 2.08 -2.43 -5.42
CA TRP A 172 0.91 -3.00 -6.08
C TRP A 172 0.01 -1.92 -6.70
N LYS A 173 -0.31 -0.88 -5.93
CA LYS A 173 -1.13 0.25 -6.38
C LYS A 173 -0.48 0.98 -7.55
N SER A 174 0.81 1.29 -7.47
CA SER A 174 1.52 2.00 -8.54
C SER A 174 1.56 1.18 -9.84
N ALA A 175 1.79 -0.14 -9.74
CA ALA A 175 1.80 -1.03 -10.88
C ALA A 175 0.43 -1.14 -11.58
N THR A 176 -0.66 -1.26 -10.80
CA THR A 176 -2.01 -1.37 -11.36
C THR A 176 -2.44 -0.09 -12.05
N ILE A 177 -2.20 1.07 -11.43
CA ILE A 177 -2.48 2.38 -12.02
C ILE A 177 -1.68 2.54 -13.32
N GLY A 178 -0.38 2.21 -13.32
CA GLY A 178 0.46 2.33 -14.51
C GLY A 178 -0.01 1.46 -15.69
N ILE A 179 -0.48 0.23 -15.44
CA ILE A 179 -1.04 -0.61 -16.50
C ILE A 179 -2.38 -0.08 -17.00
N ILE A 180 -3.27 0.34 -16.11
CA ILE A 180 -4.56 0.94 -16.48
C ILE A 180 -4.34 2.17 -17.34
N TYR A 181 -3.41 3.04 -16.95
CA TYR A 181 -3.03 4.22 -17.72
C TYR A 181 -2.51 3.86 -19.11
N LYS A 182 -1.53 2.94 -19.22
CA LYS A 182 -1.02 2.46 -20.51
C LYS A 182 -2.11 1.85 -21.40
N LYS A 183 -3.11 1.20 -20.80
CA LYS A 183 -4.22 0.58 -21.53
C LYS A 183 -5.23 1.63 -21.99
N ALA A 184 -5.63 2.54 -21.11
CA ALA A 184 -6.54 3.64 -21.41
C ALA A 184 -5.98 4.55 -22.51
N LEU A 185 -4.68 4.86 -22.45
CA LEU A 185 -4.02 5.70 -23.44
C LEU A 185 -3.97 5.04 -24.82
N LYS A 186 -3.79 3.71 -24.88
CA LYS A 186 -3.82 2.94 -26.14
C LYS A 186 -5.22 2.83 -26.75
N ASP A 187 -6.26 2.81 -25.92
CA ASP A 187 -7.64 2.70 -26.39
C ASP A 187 -8.26 4.09 -26.71
N ALA A 188 -7.56 5.18 -26.40
CA ALA A 188 -8.02 6.54 -26.66
C ALA A 188 -7.92 6.91 -28.15
N LYS A 189 -9.09 7.16 -28.77
CA LYS A 189 -9.21 7.49 -30.20
C LYS A 189 -8.87 8.94 -30.54
N HIS A 190 -9.05 9.85 -29.57
CA HIS A 190 -8.79 11.28 -29.73
C HIS A 190 -7.94 11.76 -28.57
N ILE A 191 -6.66 11.92 -28.80
CA ILE A 191 -5.72 12.52 -27.85
C ILE A 191 -5.36 13.90 -28.38
N VAL A 192 -5.48 14.90 -27.53
CA VAL A 192 -5.11 16.29 -27.82
C VAL A 192 -3.94 16.65 -26.91
N VAL A 193 -2.76 16.84 -27.51
CA VAL A 193 -1.58 17.29 -26.79
C VAL A 193 -1.58 18.81 -26.83
N MET A 194 -1.62 19.44 -25.66
CA MET A 194 -1.55 20.90 -25.52
C MET A 194 -0.28 21.29 -24.77
N LYS A 195 0.39 22.35 -25.23
CA LYS A 195 1.54 22.97 -24.56
C LYS A 195 1.33 24.48 -24.55
N GLU A 196 1.42 25.09 -23.38
CA GLU A 196 1.32 26.56 -23.22
C GLU A 196 0.07 27.18 -23.88
N GLY A 197 -1.09 26.49 -23.76
CA GLY A 197 -2.35 26.95 -24.34
C GLY A 197 -2.52 26.70 -25.84
N SER A 198 -1.50 26.15 -26.52
CA SER A 198 -1.56 25.78 -27.94
C SER A 198 -1.68 24.27 -28.13
N ILE A 199 -2.52 23.87 -29.09
CA ILE A 199 -2.64 22.46 -29.50
C ILE A 199 -1.41 22.09 -30.31
N LEU A 200 -0.58 21.22 -29.75
CA LEU A 200 0.65 20.74 -30.37
C LEU A 200 0.37 19.59 -31.35
N ALA A 201 -0.57 18.70 -31.00
CA ALA A 201 -0.97 17.60 -31.85
C ALA A 201 -2.36 17.06 -31.50
N LYS A 202 -3.07 16.54 -32.50
CA LYS A 202 -4.39 15.89 -32.36
C LYS A 202 -4.39 14.59 -33.18
N GLY A 203 -4.78 13.48 -32.56
CA GLY A 203 -4.91 12.22 -33.29
C GLY A 203 -5.09 10.99 -32.41
N ASP A 204 -5.05 9.83 -33.05
CA ASP A 204 -4.95 8.51 -32.41
C ASP A 204 -3.57 8.35 -31.76
N PHE A 205 -3.46 7.59 -30.67
CA PHE A 205 -2.20 7.32 -29.97
C PHE A 205 -1.10 6.84 -30.92
N SER A 206 -1.46 6.02 -31.90
CA SER A 206 -0.52 5.50 -32.89
C SER A 206 0.02 6.59 -33.81
N LEU A 207 -0.81 7.55 -34.21
CA LEU A 207 -0.43 8.70 -35.05
C LEU A 207 0.43 9.71 -34.28
N LEU A 208 0.17 9.87 -32.98
CA LEU A 208 0.98 10.74 -32.12
C LEU A 208 2.40 10.17 -31.92
N LEU A 209 2.53 8.85 -31.79
CA LEU A 209 3.83 8.18 -31.74
C LEU A 209 4.64 8.35 -33.05
N THR A 210 4.00 8.31 -34.22
CA THR A 210 4.67 8.56 -35.51
C THR A 210 4.93 10.03 -35.80
N SER A 211 4.19 10.95 -35.16
CA SER A 211 4.30 12.39 -35.40
C SER A 211 5.58 13.03 -34.86
N GLY A 212 6.44 12.28 -34.16
CA GLY A 212 7.73 12.78 -33.68
C GLY A 212 7.62 13.88 -32.61
N VAL A 213 6.44 14.02 -31.98
CA VAL A 213 6.26 14.93 -30.85
C VAL A 213 7.08 14.39 -29.68
N ASP A 214 8.07 15.17 -29.24
CA ASP A 214 8.93 14.82 -28.12
C ASP A 214 8.15 14.89 -26.80
N LEU A 215 7.49 13.78 -26.47
CA LEU A 215 6.72 13.60 -25.24
C LEU A 215 7.60 13.65 -23.98
N ASN A 216 8.92 13.47 -24.13
CA ASN A 216 9.87 13.52 -23.01
C ASN A 216 9.98 14.93 -22.39
N GLY A 217 9.72 15.98 -23.18
CA GLY A 217 9.68 17.37 -22.70
C GLY A 217 8.44 17.71 -21.87
N ILE A 218 7.36 16.93 -21.96
CA ILE A 218 6.10 17.15 -21.23
C ILE A 218 6.18 16.59 -19.80
N ASP A 219 7.01 15.57 -19.59
CA ASP A 219 7.09 14.80 -18.35
C ASP A 219 7.68 15.60 -17.16
N LYS A 220 8.62 16.52 -17.44
CA LYS A 220 9.29 17.32 -16.39
C LYS A 220 8.35 18.26 -15.60
N HIS A 221 7.23 18.69 -16.19
CA HIS A 221 6.25 19.55 -15.52
C HIS A 221 4.96 18.81 -15.12
N ALA A 222 4.51 17.83 -15.90
CA ALA A 222 3.27 17.10 -15.60
C ALA A 222 3.42 16.18 -14.37
N VAL A 223 4.54 15.45 -14.25
CA VAL A 223 4.82 14.59 -13.09
C VAL A 223 4.98 15.42 -11.82
N ARG A 224 5.66 16.57 -11.92
CA ARG A 224 5.82 17.54 -10.82
C ARG A 224 4.49 18.12 -10.35
N THR A 225 3.49 18.27 -11.23
CA THR A 225 2.19 18.86 -10.87
C THR A 225 1.26 17.82 -10.24
N VAL A 226 1.27 16.57 -10.73
CA VAL A 226 0.42 15.48 -10.21
C VAL A 226 0.89 14.98 -8.84
N THR A 227 2.21 14.90 -8.60
CA THR A 227 2.75 14.55 -7.27
C THR A 227 2.44 15.65 -6.26
N VAL A 228 2.61 16.92 -6.62
CA VAL A 228 2.30 18.07 -5.75
C VAL A 228 0.80 18.17 -5.44
N GLN A 229 -0.09 17.88 -6.39
CA GLN A 229 -1.55 17.91 -6.13
C GLN A 229 -2.02 16.74 -5.26
N THR A 230 -1.47 15.54 -5.44
CA THR A 230 -1.83 14.36 -4.63
C THR A 230 -1.28 14.47 -3.21
N GLU A 231 -0.12 15.10 -3.03
CA GLU A 231 0.49 15.30 -1.72
C GLU A 231 -0.17 16.49 -0.98
N LYS A 232 -0.54 17.57 -1.70
CA LYS A 232 -1.35 18.66 -1.13
C LYS A 232 -2.74 18.17 -0.70
N SER A 233 -3.43 17.34 -1.48
CA SER A 233 -4.76 16.85 -1.09
C SER A 233 -4.73 15.95 0.15
N LEU A 234 -3.65 15.19 0.37
CA LEU A 234 -3.48 14.37 1.57
C LEU A 234 -3.02 15.16 2.81
N ILE A 235 -2.42 16.34 2.62
CA ILE A 235 -1.96 17.22 3.69
C ILE A 235 -3.04 18.26 4.06
N GLU A 236 -3.80 18.80 3.11
CA GLU A 236 -4.92 19.71 3.35
C GLU A 236 -6.04 19.04 4.17
N ASP A 237 -6.33 17.76 3.94
CA ASP A 237 -7.29 16.99 4.76
C ASP A 237 -6.82 16.80 6.22
N ARG A 238 -5.52 17.00 6.52
CA ARG A 238 -4.97 16.88 7.89
C ARG A 238 -4.77 18.22 8.60
N VAL A 239 -4.65 19.33 7.88
CA VAL A 239 -4.24 20.63 8.45
C VAL A 239 -5.40 21.60 8.64
N VAL A 240 -6.55 21.40 7.98
CA VAL A 240 -7.64 22.40 7.97
C VAL A 240 -8.55 22.37 9.22
N ASN A 241 -8.42 21.39 10.11
CA ASN A 241 -9.37 21.24 11.23
C ASN A 241 -9.00 22.02 12.51
N GLU A 242 -8.72 23.32 12.38
CA GLU A 242 -8.78 24.28 13.48
C GLU A 242 -9.23 25.66 12.94
N GLY A 243 -10.55 25.90 12.92
CA GLY A 243 -11.12 27.17 12.50
C GLY A 243 -12.62 27.32 12.81
N ASN A 244 -12.92 28.26 13.72
CA ASN A 244 -14.18 28.91 14.15
C ASN A 244 -15.57 28.31 13.72
N PRO A 245 -16.42 27.85 14.66
CA PRO A 245 -17.64 27.05 14.39
C PRO A 245 -18.85 27.75 13.72
N GLU A 246 -18.93 29.08 13.71
CA GLU A 246 -20.18 29.78 13.35
C GLU A 246 -20.36 30.09 11.86
N GLU A 247 -19.27 30.18 11.07
CA GLU A 247 -19.38 30.40 9.61
C GLU A 247 -19.52 29.11 8.81
N GLU A 248 -19.07 27.98 9.35
CA GLU A 248 -19.21 26.65 8.73
C GLU A 248 -20.69 26.21 8.64
N PHE A 249 -21.51 26.62 9.62
CA PHE A 249 -22.92 26.23 9.69
C PHE A 249 -23.80 26.85 8.58
N LYS A 250 -23.38 27.99 8.00
CA LYS A 250 -24.15 28.67 6.93
C LYS A 250 -23.79 28.21 5.51
N ARG A 251 -22.64 27.56 5.32
CA ARG A 251 -22.22 27.04 4.00
C ARG A 251 -22.52 25.55 3.80
N LEU A 252 -22.94 24.84 4.85
CA LEU A 252 -23.32 23.43 4.81
C LEU A 252 -24.81 23.19 4.50
N GLU A 253 -25.56 24.20 4.05
CA GLU A 253 -26.94 24.00 3.60
C GLU A 253 -26.93 23.31 2.22
N ILE A 254 -26.89 21.97 2.26
CA ILE A 254 -26.93 21.08 1.10
C ILE A 254 -28.31 21.23 0.43
N ALA A 255 -28.32 21.48 -0.89
CA ALA A 255 -29.55 21.48 -1.68
C ALA A 255 -30.26 20.13 -1.55
N GLU A 256 -31.57 20.17 -1.34
CA GLU A 256 -32.43 18.99 -1.14
C GLU A 256 -32.45 18.13 -2.42
N GLU A 257 -31.52 17.18 -2.54
CA GLU A 257 -31.59 16.12 -3.53
C GLU A 257 -32.78 15.20 -3.19
N ASP A 258 -33.61 14.90 -4.19
CA ASP A 258 -34.74 13.98 -4.11
C ASP A 258 -34.30 12.60 -3.61
N ARG A 259 -34.28 12.47 -2.29
CA ARG A 259 -33.98 11.23 -1.58
C ARG A 259 -35.24 10.37 -1.66
N VAL A 260 -35.23 9.36 -2.53
CA VAL A 260 -36.24 8.29 -2.48
C VAL A 260 -36.00 7.50 -1.19
N ILE A 261 -36.64 7.92 -0.11
CA ILE A 261 -36.60 7.25 1.19
C ILE A 261 -37.45 5.99 1.07
N GLY A 262 -36.79 4.87 0.77
CA GLY A 262 -37.34 3.53 0.84
C GLY A 262 -36.60 2.71 1.88
N TYR A 263 -37.31 1.83 2.59
CA TYR A 263 -36.68 0.87 3.49
C TYR A 263 -35.94 -0.19 2.67
N ILE A 264 -34.60 -0.13 2.65
CA ILE A 264 -33.78 -1.18 2.05
C ILE A 264 -33.76 -2.36 3.02
N SER A 265 -34.34 -3.50 2.61
CA SER A 265 -34.33 -4.72 3.40
C SER A 265 -32.90 -5.20 3.65
N TRP A 266 -32.61 -5.67 4.87
CA TRP A 266 -31.34 -6.29 5.26
C TRP A 266 -30.87 -7.37 4.28
N LYS A 267 -31.82 -8.05 3.62
CA LYS A 267 -31.55 -9.06 2.60
C LYS A 267 -30.78 -8.51 1.39
N MET A 268 -31.00 -7.25 1.02
CA MET A 268 -30.30 -6.61 -0.10
C MET A 268 -28.82 -6.37 0.21
N TYR A 269 -28.51 -5.97 1.44
CA TYR A 269 -27.13 -5.85 1.93
C TYR A 269 -26.43 -7.21 1.96
N TRP A 270 -27.14 -8.27 2.34
CA TRP A 270 -26.62 -9.64 2.30
C TRP A 270 -26.25 -10.08 0.88
N HIS A 271 -27.13 -9.85 -0.10
CA HIS A 271 -26.84 -10.15 -1.50
C HIS A 271 -25.68 -9.32 -2.07
N TYR A 272 -25.54 -8.07 -1.64
CA TYR A 272 -24.42 -7.22 -2.05
C TYR A 272 -23.08 -7.72 -1.49
N MET A 273 -23.05 -8.11 -0.21
CA MET A 273 -21.86 -8.76 0.36
C MET A 273 -21.55 -10.09 -0.33
N GLN A 274 -22.57 -10.91 -0.63
CA GLN A 274 -22.41 -12.20 -1.27
C GLN A 274 -21.85 -12.09 -2.70
N ALA A 275 -22.18 -11.02 -3.43
CA ALA A 275 -21.63 -10.75 -4.76
C ALA A 275 -20.15 -10.35 -4.73
N GLY A 276 -19.65 -9.82 -3.61
CA GLY A 276 -18.25 -9.40 -3.44
C GLY A 276 -17.32 -10.44 -2.80
N MET A 277 -17.85 -11.52 -2.23
CA MET A 277 -17.06 -12.52 -1.48
C MET A 277 -16.60 -13.69 -2.34
N CYS A 278 -15.39 -14.19 -2.06
CA CYS A 278 -14.87 -15.43 -2.64
C CYS A 278 -15.72 -16.62 -2.17
N THR A 279 -16.01 -17.59 -3.06
CA THR A 279 -16.98 -18.69 -2.83
C THR A 279 -16.71 -19.51 -1.57
N ILE A 280 -15.44 -19.62 -1.14
CA ILE A 280 -15.04 -20.32 0.08
C ILE A 280 -15.54 -19.60 1.35
N VAL A 281 -15.51 -18.27 1.36
CA VAL A 281 -15.97 -17.45 2.49
C VAL A 281 -17.50 -17.47 2.58
N ALA A 282 -18.18 -17.51 1.44
CA ALA A 282 -19.63 -17.63 1.38
C ALA A 282 -20.12 -18.96 1.99
N VAL A 283 -19.47 -20.09 1.65
CA VAL A 283 -19.82 -21.41 2.20
C VAL A 283 -19.51 -21.52 3.69
N ALA A 284 -18.42 -20.91 4.16
CA ALA A 284 -18.07 -20.89 5.59
C ALA A 284 -19.10 -20.09 6.41
N MET A 285 -19.61 -18.97 5.88
CA MET A 285 -20.63 -18.18 6.57
C MET A 285 -22.02 -18.84 6.53
N ASP A 286 -22.38 -19.55 5.46
CA ASP A 286 -23.66 -20.27 5.38
C ASP A 286 -23.75 -21.38 6.45
N HIS A 287 -22.63 -22.09 6.68
CA HIS A 287 -22.53 -23.06 7.77
C HIS A 287 -22.59 -22.42 9.16
N SER A 288 -22.15 -21.16 9.29
CA SER A 288 -22.18 -20.40 10.54
C SER A 288 -23.59 -19.89 10.86
N TYR A 289 -24.33 -19.44 9.85
CA TYR A 289 -25.71 -18.95 10.00
C TYR A 289 -26.70 -20.06 10.34
N SER A 290 -26.51 -21.27 9.81
CA SER A 290 -27.35 -22.44 10.15
C SER A 290 -27.17 -22.88 11.62
N LEU A 291 -25.97 -22.71 12.19
CA LEU A 291 -25.70 -23.03 13.60
C LEU A 291 -26.24 -21.98 14.59
N ILE A 292 -26.31 -20.71 14.18
CA ILE A 292 -26.80 -19.62 15.04
C ILE A 292 -28.33 -19.49 14.95
N GLY A 293 -28.94 -19.78 13.79
CA GLY A 293 -30.39 -19.78 13.61
C GLY A 293 -31.13 -20.94 14.31
N GLY A 294 -30.43 -22.01 14.68
CA GLY A 294 -30.98 -23.12 15.47
C GLY A 294 -30.94 -22.91 16.99
N PHE A 295 -30.33 -21.82 17.47
CA PHE A 295 -30.20 -21.52 18.91
C PHE A 295 -31.17 -20.43 19.40
N PHE A 296 -31.92 -19.82 18.48
CA PHE A 296 -32.95 -18.81 18.77
C PHE A 296 -34.25 -19.11 18.01
N ILE A 297 -34.75 -20.35 18.16
CA ILE A 297 -36.18 -20.72 18.11
C ILE A 297 -36.42 -21.71 19.24
#